data_AF-A0A9N8VEB9-F1
#
_entry.id   AF-A0A9N8VEB9-F1
#
_cell.length_a   1.000
_cell.length_b   1.000
_cell.length_c   1.000
_cell.angle_alpha   90.00
_cell.angle_beta   90.00
_cell.angle_gamma   90.00
#
_symmetry.space_group_name_H-M   'P 1'
#
loop_
_entity.id
_entity.type
_entity.pdbx_description
1 polymer ?
#
loop_
_entity_poly.entity_id
_entity_poly.type
_entity_poly.pdbx_seq_one_letter_code
_entity_poly.pdbx_strand_id
1 'polypeptide(L)'
;MSEQLESVEEEKFESGEKLSRALTQSAPDNLTEIRFGEIFPYSGFKFSLKTLDTFFDNWRGRKALSMYACDLEYKKVEYAEIIKKYIDEGVIKEFIRGSLKDAIFDYEL
;
A
#
# COMPACT_ATOMS: atom_id res chain seq x y z
N MET A 1 -8.21 -24.46 12.54
CA MET A 1 -6.89 -23.84 12.28
C MET A 1 -6.86 -23.11 10.93
N SER A 2 -7.44 -23.65 9.86
CA SER A 2 -7.57 -22.95 8.56
C SER A 2 -8.54 -21.76 8.61
N GLU A 3 -9.72 -21.90 9.22
CA GLU A 3 -10.75 -20.85 9.26
C GLU A 3 -10.31 -19.57 10.01
N GLN A 4 -9.49 -19.69 11.06
CA GLN A 4 -9.01 -18.52 11.81
C GLN A 4 -7.91 -17.74 11.07
N LEU A 5 -7.18 -18.38 10.16
CA LEU A 5 -6.22 -17.68 9.29
C LEU A 5 -6.93 -16.92 8.18
N GLU A 6 -8.00 -17.51 7.64
CA GLU A 6 -8.83 -16.89 6.60
C GLU A 6 -9.55 -15.64 7.14
N SER A 7 -10.10 -15.69 8.36
CA SER A 7 -10.75 -14.53 8.98
C SER A 7 -9.80 -13.34 9.22
N VAL A 8 -8.55 -13.61 9.60
CA VAL A 8 -7.52 -12.57 9.81
C VAL A 8 -7.12 -11.91 8.48
N GLU A 9 -7.11 -12.66 7.39
CA GLU A 9 -6.80 -12.13 6.07
C GLU A 9 -7.93 -11.25 5.51
N GLU A 10 -9.19 -11.64 5.71
CA GLU A 10 -10.34 -10.81 5.36
C GLU A 10 -10.35 -9.47 6.12
N GLU A 11 -10.09 -9.49 7.43
CA GLU A 11 -10.00 -8.28 8.26
C GLU A 11 -8.89 -7.32 7.78
N LYS A 12 -7.78 -7.85 7.28
CA LYS A 12 -6.68 -7.05 6.70
C LYS A 12 -7.11 -6.34 5.44
N PHE A 13 -7.84 -7.02 4.54
CA PHE A 13 -8.36 -6.40 3.32
C PHE A 13 -9.43 -5.36 3.62
N GLU A 14 -10.32 -5.62 4.58
CA GLU A 14 -11.32 -4.65 5.03
C GLU A 14 -10.65 -3.40 5.62
N SER A 15 -9.61 -3.59 6.43
CA SER A 15 -8.82 -2.49 7.00
C SER A 15 -8.12 -1.68 5.90
N GLY A 16 -7.58 -2.33 4.87
CA GLY A 16 -6.99 -1.66 3.72
C GLY A 16 -8.01 -0.84 2.93
N GLU A 17 -9.22 -1.36 2.73
CA GLU A 17 -10.29 -0.56 2.11
C GLU A 17 -10.66 0.67 2.92
N LYS A 18 -10.82 0.54 4.24
CA LYS A 18 -11.12 1.67 5.13
C LYS A 18 -10.02 2.72 5.07
N LEU A 19 -8.75 2.29 5.11
CA LEU A 19 -7.60 3.19 5.02
C LEU A 19 -7.54 3.92 3.67
N SER A 20 -7.73 3.21 2.56
CA SER A 20 -7.78 3.80 1.21
C SER A 20 -8.85 4.90 1.12
N ARG A 21 -10.05 4.65 1.64
CA ARG A 21 -11.14 5.63 1.68
C ARG A 21 -10.77 6.83 2.54
N ALA A 22 -10.24 6.61 3.74
CA ALA A 22 -9.86 7.69 4.65
C ALA A 22 -8.76 8.59 4.05
N LEU A 23 -7.72 8.01 3.47
CA LEU A 23 -6.65 8.75 2.80
C LEU A 23 -7.20 9.56 1.62
N THR A 24 -8.01 8.93 0.76
CA THR A 24 -8.59 9.62 -0.39
C THR A 24 -9.51 10.77 0.02
N GLN A 25 -10.30 10.61 1.08
CA GLN A 25 -11.29 11.62 1.48
C GLN A 25 -10.69 12.73 2.33
N SER A 26 -9.66 12.45 3.12
CA SER A 26 -9.22 13.34 4.19
C SER A 26 -7.75 13.71 4.14
N ALA A 27 -6.93 13.08 3.30
CA ALA A 27 -5.54 13.49 3.17
C ALA A 27 -5.43 14.89 2.56
N PRO A 28 -4.53 15.73 3.08
CA PRO A 28 -4.33 17.07 2.55
C PRO A 28 -3.65 17.04 1.17
N ASP A 29 -3.89 18.07 0.35
CA ASP A 29 -3.37 18.16 -1.02
C ASP A 29 -1.83 18.19 -1.11
N ASN A 30 -1.16 18.47 0.00
CA ASN A 30 0.30 18.48 0.10
C ASN A 30 0.89 17.13 0.58
N LEU A 31 0.07 16.12 0.85
CA LEU A 31 0.59 14.79 1.15
C LEU A 31 1.25 14.21 -0.09
N THR A 32 2.55 13.92 0.02
CA THR A 32 3.40 13.48 -1.11
C THR A 32 4.10 12.17 -0.84
N GLU A 33 4.06 11.66 0.40
CA GLU A 33 4.67 10.40 0.76
C GLU A 33 3.82 9.66 1.79
N ILE A 34 3.67 8.34 1.60
CA ILE A 34 3.08 7.42 2.56
C ILE A 34 3.99 6.20 2.71
N ARG A 35 4.30 5.83 3.95
CA ARG A 35 5.15 4.68 4.26
C ARG A 35 4.40 3.68 5.12
N PHE A 36 4.39 2.43 4.67
CA PHE A 36 3.77 1.31 5.37
C PHE A 36 4.85 0.27 5.69
N GLY A 37 5.17 0.16 6.98
CA GLY A 37 6.02 -0.89 7.51
C GLY A 37 5.18 -1.97 8.16
N GLU A 38 4.90 -3.07 7.46
CA GLU A 38 4.47 -4.29 8.16
C GLU A 38 5.72 -4.94 8.78
N ILE A 39 5.91 -4.71 10.09
CA ILE A 39 7.08 -5.23 10.83
C ILE A 39 6.85 -6.68 11.27
N PHE A 40 5.59 -7.09 11.46
CA PHE A 40 5.24 -8.42 11.93
C PHE A 40 4.31 -9.14 10.94
N PRO A 41 4.63 -10.40 10.54
CA PRO A 41 3.68 -11.21 9.79
C PRO A 41 2.38 -11.31 10.59
N TYR A 42 1.24 -11.21 9.91
CA TYR A 42 -0.13 -11.25 10.46
C TYR A 42 -0.65 -9.97 11.16
N SER A 43 0.10 -8.87 11.21
CA SER A 43 -0.41 -7.57 11.68
C SER A 43 -0.60 -6.58 10.53
N GLY A 44 -1.54 -5.63 10.64
CA GLY A 44 -1.65 -4.52 9.70
C GLY A 44 -2.88 -4.57 8.78
N PHE A 45 -2.67 -4.22 7.52
CA PHE A 45 -3.71 -4.09 6.52
C PHE A 45 -3.14 -4.46 5.14
N LYS A 46 -4.00 -4.94 4.25
CA LYS A 46 -3.60 -5.25 2.87
C LYS A 46 -4.50 -4.49 1.90
N PHE A 47 -3.92 -3.98 0.83
CA PHE A 47 -4.74 -3.56 -0.30
C PHE A 47 -4.96 -4.76 -1.21
N SER A 48 -6.22 -5.10 -1.47
CA SER A 48 -6.51 -5.96 -2.61
C SER A 48 -6.08 -5.24 -3.90
N LEU A 49 -5.87 -5.98 -4.98
CA LEU A 49 -5.54 -5.42 -6.29
C LEU A 49 -6.56 -4.33 -6.71
N LYS A 50 -7.85 -4.60 -6.48
CA LYS A 50 -8.95 -3.67 -6.75
C LYS A 50 -8.89 -2.44 -5.84
N THR A 51 -8.60 -2.61 -4.56
CA THR A 51 -8.51 -1.51 -3.60
C THR A 51 -7.33 -0.59 -3.95
N LEU A 52 -6.20 -1.16 -4.37
CA LEU A 52 -5.02 -0.40 -4.78
C LEU A 52 -5.28 0.38 -6.08
N ASP A 53 -5.88 -0.25 -7.08
CA ASP A 53 -6.26 0.41 -8.34
C ASP A 53 -7.21 1.58 -8.07
N THR A 54 -8.26 1.34 -7.26
CA THR A 54 -9.23 2.39 -6.86
C THR A 54 -8.56 3.51 -6.07
N PHE A 55 -7.61 3.18 -5.20
CA PHE A 55 -6.87 4.20 -4.44
C PHE A 55 -6.09 5.14 -5.37
N PHE A 56 -5.32 4.58 -6.31
CA PHE A 56 -4.55 5.37 -7.27
C PHE A 56 -5.45 6.16 -8.23
N ASP A 57 -6.55 5.55 -8.67
CA ASP A 57 -7.55 6.21 -9.52
C ASP A 57 -8.09 7.50 -8.87
N ASN A 58 -8.43 7.41 -7.58
CA ASN A 58 -8.91 8.55 -6.81
C ASN A 58 -7.80 9.52 -6.35
N TRP A 59 -6.53 9.12 -6.47
CA TRP A 59 -5.39 10.01 -6.17
C TRP A 59 -5.07 10.96 -7.34
N ARG A 60 -5.69 10.77 -8.51
CA ARG A 60 -5.52 11.66 -9.65
C ARG A 60 -5.89 13.10 -9.31
N GLY A 61 -5.21 14.04 -9.96
CA GLY A 61 -5.38 15.48 -9.72
C GLY A 61 -4.68 16.00 -8.47
N ARG A 62 -4.11 15.13 -7.63
CA ARG A 62 -3.27 15.50 -6.49
C ARG A 62 -1.79 15.53 -6.89
N LYS A 63 -0.94 15.98 -5.98
CA LYS A 63 0.51 15.82 -6.14
C LYS A 63 0.86 14.33 -6.22
N ALA A 64 1.80 14.00 -7.10
CA ALA A 64 2.27 12.64 -7.29
C ALA A 64 2.75 12.04 -5.97
N LEU A 65 2.26 10.84 -5.65
CA LEU A 65 2.50 10.19 -4.37
C LEU A 65 3.73 9.29 -4.45
N SER A 66 4.60 9.37 -3.45
CA SER A 66 5.66 8.40 -3.21
C SER A 66 5.16 7.39 -2.17
N MET A 67 5.33 6.11 -2.43
CA MET A 67 4.88 5.06 -1.53
C MET A 67 6.00 4.11 -1.18
N TYR A 68 6.05 3.73 0.09
CA TYR A 68 6.91 2.66 0.58
C TYR A 68 6.03 1.57 1.18
N ALA A 69 6.18 0.33 0.72
CA ALA A 69 5.44 -0.81 1.26
C ALA A 69 6.34 -2.04 1.40
N CYS A 70 6.33 -2.65 2.60
CA CYS A 70 7.00 -3.91 2.90
C CYS A 70 6.02 -5.08 2.82
N ASP A 71 5.59 -5.49 1.63
CA ASP A 71 4.79 -6.71 1.44
C ASP A 71 5.27 -7.47 0.20
N LEU A 72 5.44 -8.79 0.36
CA LEU A 72 5.80 -9.70 -0.73
C LEU A 72 4.70 -9.79 -1.79
N GLU A 73 3.43 -9.51 -1.46
CA GLU A 73 2.33 -9.55 -2.40
C GLU A 73 2.47 -8.56 -3.56
N TYR A 74 3.11 -7.40 -3.34
CA TYR A 74 3.40 -6.45 -4.41
C TYR A 74 4.44 -6.96 -5.43
N LYS A 75 5.00 -8.15 -5.23
CA LYS A 75 5.83 -8.83 -6.24
C LYS A 75 5.01 -9.61 -7.27
N LYS A 76 3.73 -9.90 -6.99
CA LYS A 76 2.83 -10.54 -7.96
C LYS A 76 2.70 -9.64 -9.20
N VAL A 77 2.63 -10.26 -10.38
CA VAL A 77 2.70 -9.56 -11.67
C VAL A 77 1.57 -8.54 -11.81
N GLU A 78 0.38 -8.90 -11.36
CA GLU A 78 -0.83 -8.09 -11.44
C GLU A 78 -0.67 -6.77 -10.67
N TYR A 79 -0.08 -6.81 -9.48
CA TYR A 79 0.20 -5.60 -8.70
C TYR A 79 1.29 -4.75 -9.36
N ALA A 80 2.32 -5.38 -9.93
CA ALA A 80 3.39 -4.67 -10.62
C ALA A 80 2.89 -3.91 -11.85
N GLU A 81 1.96 -4.49 -12.62
CA GLU A 81 1.34 -3.86 -13.79
C GLU A 81 0.51 -2.64 -13.40
N ILE A 82 -0.31 -2.75 -12.35
CA ILE A 82 -1.09 -1.60 -11.84
C ILE A 82 -0.16 -0.49 -11.36
N ILE A 83 0.83 -0.81 -10.53
CA ILE A 83 1.78 0.19 -10.03
C ILE A 83 2.47 0.89 -11.21
N LYS A 84 2.95 0.13 -12.21
CA LYS A 84 3.61 0.69 -13.38
C LYS A 84 2.68 1.63 -14.16
N LYS A 85 1.43 1.23 -14.40
CA LYS A 85 0.43 2.07 -15.07
C LYS A 85 0.33 3.45 -14.41
N TYR A 86 0.20 3.51 -13.08
CA TYR A 86 0.06 4.78 -12.38
C TYR A 86 1.35 5.59 -12.22
N ILE A 87 2.52 4.93 -12.32
CA ILE A 87 3.79 5.64 -12.48
C ILE A 87 3.85 6.32 -13.85
N ASP A 88 3.50 5.60 -14.92
CA ASP A 88 3.50 6.15 -16.29
C ASP A 88 2.50 7.31 -16.43
N GLU A 89 1.37 7.26 -15.72
CA GLU A 89 0.37 8.34 -15.66
C GLU A 89 0.78 9.52 -14.74
N GLY A 90 1.89 9.41 -14.00
CA GLY A 90 2.39 10.46 -13.10
C GLY A 90 1.61 10.60 -11.79
N VAL A 91 0.72 9.66 -11.47
CA VAL A 91 -0.03 9.62 -10.20
C VAL A 91 0.87 9.17 -9.06
N ILE A 92 1.71 8.17 -9.34
CA ILE A 92 2.72 7.66 -8.43
C ILE A 92 4.08 8.16 -8.88
N LYS A 93 4.75 8.90 -8.01
CA LYS A 93 6.12 9.37 -8.26
C LYS A 93 7.11 8.22 -8.15
N GLU A 94 6.97 7.43 -7.09
CA GLU A 94 7.86 6.31 -6.79
C GLU A 94 7.11 5.29 -5.93
N PHE A 95 7.32 4.00 -6.20
CA PHE A 95 6.82 2.92 -5.36
C PHE A 95 8.01 2.04 -4.93
N ILE A 96 8.47 2.25 -3.71
CA ILE A 96 9.58 1.51 -3.13
C ILE A 96 9.03 0.28 -2.43
N ARG A 97 9.50 -0.88 -2.89
CA ARG A 97 9.24 -2.17 -2.25
C ARG A 97 10.32 -2.38 -1.19
N GLY A 98 9.95 -2.18 0.07
CA GLY A 98 10.85 -2.44 1.18
C GLY A 98 11.02 -3.94 1.43
N SER A 99 12.20 -4.33 1.91
CA SER A 99 12.40 -5.64 2.54
C SER A 99 12.30 -5.52 4.06
N LEU A 100 12.00 -6.63 4.73
CA LEU A 100 11.97 -6.68 6.20
C LEU A 100 13.30 -6.22 6.82
N LYS A 101 14.43 -6.37 6.10
CA LYS A 101 15.73 -5.87 6.52
C LYS A 101 15.77 -4.35 6.50
N ASP A 102 15.27 -3.72 5.43
CA ASP A 102 15.26 -2.26 5.31
C ASP A 102 14.39 -1.61 6.40
N ALA A 103 13.27 -2.25 6.77
CA ALA A 103 12.39 -1.77 7.85
C ALA A 103 12.96 -1.93 9.27
N ILE A 104 13.86 -2.89 9.52
CA ILE A 104 14.43 -3.16 10.85
C ILE A 104 15.74 -2.38 11.05
N PHE A 105 16.55 -2.20 10.01
CA PHE A 105 17.85 -1.52 10.11
C PHE A 105 17.78 0.02 9.99
N ASP A 106 16.65 0.60 9.56
CA ASP A 106 16.44 2.06 9.56
C ASP A 106 16.25 2.65 10.98
N TYR A 107 16.09 1.82 12.03
CA TYR A 107 15.89 2.26 13.42
C TYR A 107 17.16 2.24 14.29
N GLU A 108 18.35 1.96 13.74
CA GLU A 108 19.63 1.92 14.48
C GLU A 108 20.60 3.09 14.16
N LEU A 109 20.11 4.24 13.67
CA LEU A 109 20.93 5.44 13.37
C LEU A 109 20.58 6.66 14.22
#